data_AF-A0A396I6B3-F1
#
_entry.id   AF-A0A396I6B3-F1
#
_cell.length_a   1.000
_cell.length_b   1.000
_cell.length_c   1.000
_cell.angle_alpha   90.00
_cell.angle_beta   90.00
_cell.angle_gamma   90.00
#
_symmetry.space_group_name_H-M   'P 1'
#
loop_
_entity.id
_entity.type
_entity.pdbx_description
1 polymer ?
#
loop_
_entity_poly.entity_id
_entity_poly.type
_entity_poly.pdbx_seq_one_letter_code
_entity_poly.pdbx_strand_id
1 'polypeptide(L)' 'MIVNVRESTMVCLSEEVARRTTWISNSDLKSPSFHWPSLYFYRTNNTSNFFNAKIMKEALS' A
#
# COMPACT_ATOMS: atom_id res chain seq x y z
N MET A 1 14.04 2.86 -20.11
CA MET A 1 12.90 3.34 -19.31
C MET A 1 13.46 4.09 -18.12
N ILE A 2 13.06 5.34 -17.91
CA ILE A 2 13.50 6.16 -16.78
C ILE A 2 12.30 6.32 -15.84
N VAL A 3 12.44 5.93 -14.57
CA VAL A 3 11.41 6.08 -13.54
C VAL A 3 11.99 6.93 -12.41
N ASN A 4 11.34 8.04 -12.10
CA ASN A 4 11.74 8.94 -11.03
C ASN A 4 10.69 8.93 -9.92
N VAL A 5 11.12 8.67 -8.68
CA VAL A 5 10.27 8.77 -7.49
C VAL A 5 9.96 10.25 -7.24
N ARG A 6 8.68 10.63 -7.26
CA ARG A 6 8.24 12.01 -7.01
C ARG A 6 7.93 12.28 -5.54
N GLU A 7 7.34 11.30 -4.87
CA GLU A 7 6.91 11.40 -3.46
C GLU A 7 6.98 10.01 -2.81
N SER A 8 7.29 9.99 -1.51
CA SER A 8 7.20 8.81 -0.65
C SER A 8 6.62 9.24 0.70
N THR A 9 5.63 8.52 1.20
CA THR A 9 4.93 8.87 2.44
C THR A 9 4.52 7.61 3.19
N MET A 10 4.72 7.59 4.51
CA MET A 10 4.14 6.59 5.39
C MET A 10 2.65 6.92 5.58
N VAL A 11 1.75 6.02 5.17
CA VAL A 11 0.31 6.17 5.39
C VAL A 11 -0.04 5.52 6.73
N CYS A 12 -0.51 6.33 7.67
CA CYS A 12 -0.99 5.88 8.96
C CYS A 12 -2.52 5.72 8.93
N LEU A 13 -3.04 4.92 9.86
CA LEU A 13 -4.48 4.77 10.08
C LEU A 13 -5.12 6.12 10.40
N SER A 14 -6.33 6.37 9.87
CA SER A 14 -7.08 7.61 10.12
C SER A 14 -7.61 7.71 11.56
N GLU A 15 -7.75 6.58 12.26
CA GLU A 15 -8.26 6.49 13.63
C GLU A 15 -7.30 5.71 14.53
N GLU A 16 -7.36 5.98 15.84
CA GLU A 16 -6.55 5.26 16.82
C GLU A 16 -7.04 3.82 16.95
N VAL A 17 -6.19 2.87 16.57
CA VAL A 17 -6.44 1.44 16.75
C VAL A 17 -5.71 0.93 17.99
N ALA A 18 -6.37 0.05 18.74
CA ALA A 18 -5.83 -0.56 19.95
C ALA A 18 -4.43 -1.17 19.69
N ARG A 19 -3.45 -0.72 20.47
CA ARG A 19 -2.08 -1.25 20.41
C ARG A 19 -2.05 -2.63 21.04
N ARG A 20 -1.78 -3.65 20.22
CA ARG A 20 -1.70 -5.05 20.65
C ARG A 20 -0.56 -5.77 19.94
N THR A 21 0.03 -6.73 20.62
CA THR A 21 0.97 -7.68 20.02
C THR A 21 0.17 -8.87 19.51
N THR A 22 0.25 -9.15 18.21
CA THR A 22 -0.42 -10.31 17.60
C THR A 22 0.53 -11.49 17.59
N TRP A 23 0.07 -12.66 18.04
CA TRP A 23 0.85 -13.89 17.95
C TRP A 23 0.93 -14.37 16.49
N ILE A 24 2.12 -14.79 16.06
CA ILE A 24 2.38 -15.28 14.70
C ILE A 24 2.50 -16.81 14.77
N SER A 25 1.72 -17.53 13.95
CA SER A 25 1.72 -18.99 14.01
C SER A 25 2.92 -19.63 13.32
N ASN A 26 3.17 -20.91 13.62
CA ASN A 26 4.21 -21.68 12.93
C ASN A 26 3.99 -21.79 11.42
N SER A 27 2.74 -21.69 10.95
CA SER A 27 2.43 -21.67 9.52
C SER A 27 2.76 -20.32 8.89
N ASP A 28 2.51 -19.22 9.59
CA ASP A 28 2.81 -17.87 9.11
C ASP A 28 4.33 -17.63 9.03
N LEU A 29 5.10 -18.19 9.97
CA LEU A 29 6.57 -18.11 9.98
C LEU A 29 7.26 -18.84 8.82
N LYS A 30 6.52 -19.66 8.06
CA LYS A 30 7.06 -20.32 6.86
C LYS A 30 7.10 -19.40 5.65
N SER A 31 6.42 -18.25 5.69
CA SER A 31 6.50 -17.25 4.64
C SER A 31 7.92 -16.69 4.55
N PRO A 32 8.44 -16.40 3.35
CA PRO A 32 9.72 -15.72 3.20
C PRO A 32 9.74 -14.38 3.94
N SER A 33 10.91 -14.00 4.44
CA SER A 33 11.11 -12.76 5.22
C SER A 33 11.23 -11.49 4.36
N PHE A 34 10.72 -11.52 3.13
CA PHE A 34 10.78 -10.40 2.18
C PHE A 34 9.40 -10.11 1.59
N HIS A 35 9.22 -8.91 1.04
CA HIS A 35 7.95 -8.51 0.42
C HIS A 35 7.68 -9.30 -0.86
N TRP A 36 6.46 -9.83 -1.00
CA TRP A 36 6.01 -10.49 -2.22
C TRP A 36 5.59 -9.45 -3.26
N PRO A 37 6.31 -9.31 -4.40
CA PRO A 37 5.99 -8.29 -5.38
C PRO A 37 4.87 -8.76 -6.31
N SER A 38 3.84 -7.92 -6.48
CA SER A 38 2.78 -8.10 -7.48
C SER A 38 2.55 -6.78 -8.21
N LEU A 39 2.35 -6.85 -9.53
CA LEU A 39 2.15 -5.67 -10.40
C LEU A 39 0.74 -5.67 -11.00
N TYR A 40 0.11 -4.50 -11.01
CA TYR A 40 -1.21 -4.28 -11.60
C TYR A 40 -1.11 -3.22 -12.69
N PHE A 41 -1.63 -3.52 -13.88
CA PHE A 41 -1.62 -2.62 -15.03
C PHE A 41 -3.03 -2.12 -15.33
N TYR A 42 -3.16 -0.82 -15.54
CA TYR A 42 -4.43 -0.16 -15.82
C TYR A 42 -4.32 0.65 -17.10
N ARG A 43 -5.38 0.63 -17.91
CA ARG A 43 -5.54 1.55 -19.03
C ARG A 43 -6.14 2.85 -18.50
N THR A 44 -5.64 3.98 -19.00
CA THR A 44 -6.22 5.30 -18.65
C THR A 44 -7.66 5.39 -19.14
N ASN A 45 -8.50 6.08 -18.37
CA ASN A 45 -9.83 6.50 -18.80
C ASN A 45 -9.81 8.01 -19.15
N ASN A 46 -10.92 8.54 -19.65
CA ASN A 46 -11.05 9.97 -19.98
C ASN A 46 -11.36 10.83 -18.73
N THR A 47 -11.07 10.37 -17.51
CA THR A 47 -11.36 11.15 -16.30
C THR A 47 -10.14 11.95 -15.86
N SER A 48 -10.37 13.17 -15.36
CA SER A 48 -9.32 14.08 -14.92
C SER A 48 -8.62 13.66 -13.62
N ASN A 49 -9.18 12.68 -12.90
CA ASN A 49 -8.74 12.22 -11.58
C ASN A 49 -8.19 10.77 -11.58
N PHE A 50 -7.82 10.24 -12.74
CA PHE A 50 -7.23 8.89 -12.85
C PHE A 50 -6.02 8.74 -11.93
N PHE A 51 -6.09 7.81 -10.96
CA PHE A 51 -5.06 7.57 -9.94
C PHE A 51 -4.63 8.84 -9.18
N ASN A 52 -5.61 9.64 -8.73
CA ASN A 52 -5.32 10.77 -7.84
C ASN A 52 -4.69 10.29 -6.52
N ALA A 53 -3.42 10.63 -6.29
CA ALA A 53 -2.64 10.18 -5.14
C ALA A 53 -3.25 10.59 -3.78
N LYS A 54 -3.95 11.72 -3.70
CA LYS A 54 -4.63 12.15 -2.46
C LYS A 54 -5.78 11.20 -2.13
N ILE A 55 -6.66 10.95 -3.10
CA ILE A 55 -7.81 10.05 -2.94
C ILE A 55 -7.33 8.63 -2.58
N MET A 56 -6.25 8.16 -3.20
CA MET A 56 -5.69 6.84 -2.90
C MET A 56 -5.14 6.74 -1.47
N LYS A 57 -4.45 7.80 -0.98
CA LYS A 57 -3.94 7.84 0.39
C LYS A 57 -5.07 7.88 1.41
N GLU A 58 -6.10 8.70 1.17
CA GLU A 58 -7.29 8.82 2.04
C GLU A 58 -8.13 7.53 2.06
N ALA A 59 -8.21 6.80 0.94
CA ALA A 59 -8.92 5.52 0.90
C ALA A 59 -8.15 4.37 1.57
N LEU A 60 -6.85 4.53 1.79
CA LEU A 60 -5.98 3.54 2.44
C LEU A 60 -5.84 3.76 3.96
N SER A 61 -5.93 5.01 4.42
CA SER A 61 -5.85 5.42 5.83
C SER A 61 -7.11 5.06 6.62
#